data_AF-A0A1L7XQR5-F1
#
_entry.id   AF-A0A1L7XQR5-F1
#
_cell.length_a   1.000
_cell.length_b   1.000
_cell.length_c   1.000
_cell.angle_alpha   90.00
_cell.angle_beta   90.00
_cell.angle_gamma   90.00
#
_symmetry.space_group_name_H-M   'P 1'
#
loop_
_entity.id
_entity.type
_entity.pdbx_description
1 polymer ?
#
loop_
_entity_poly.entity_id
_entity_poly.type
_entity_poly.pdbx_seq_one_letter_code
_entity_poly.pdbx_strand_id
1 'polypeptide(L)'
;MGFDCGFDIYPPLERTKANQERYELFLREVLVAYGPRDGEDADRGGGGDGGSVVRVNAESEESYIDFEVGEHPHIPRRCEHFLRFSSKVSGRSLAEPYIRGVYKIAKQWLGDRVYFWHEMNEFGAYIRQYGCYNWNEIHVARRRIREHKQQAEEREREDIQREESQDELNQGGDGTDRIADVSASRDKLYTIKPISGKGRGFIATSKIPKGTRILLEVALFKTPGSTEDIASAEIIALREVKSLTRDQQRAFLALQNVQGRKCTPILGTVMTNMLPLGDSNSGGLFLEASRINHSCQPNAQHTWNGDLGHLTVHALRDIEANREITISYISGLSPGYAERQHHLMNSFSFACSCELCSLLPLARASSDYRLGQIRSINEDEGAATDLDRVLEHPAESFRQVHRLFRLLEEEGICDIRLVRACFNAFQIAVVVGDKARAQVFAERAYAARKVLSGGDHPMTIAFKHLAKQPVDYDLYGKRMKCYDDSWEAPWGTCGEELENWLWNTDGWSRYSFS
;
A
#
# COMPACT_ATOMS: atom_id res chain seq x y z
N MET A 1 5.08 3.55 -22.42
CA MET A 1 4.67 3.69 -21.01
C MET A 1 5.37 2.56 -20.25
N GLY A 2 5.92 2.82 -19.06
CA GLY A 2 6.66 1.83 -18.27
C GLY A 2 6.25 1.93 -16.80
N PHE A 3 6.43 0.85 -16.05
CA PHE A 3 5.98 0.65 -14.68
C PHE A 3 7.14 0.08 -13.84
N ASP A 4 7.21 0.39 -12.55
CA ASP A 4 8.21 -0.26 -11.70
C ASP A 4 7.79 -1.68 -11.33
N CYS A 5 8.74 -2.60 -11.27
CA CYS A 5 8.51 -4.00 -10.93
C CYS A 5 9.67 -4.51 -10.08
N GLY A 6 9.37 -5.34 -9.08
CA GLY A 6 10.38 -5.82 -8.16
C GLY A 6 9.87 -6.76 -7.10
N PHE A 7 10.69 -6.98 -6.09
CA PHE A 7 10.30 -7.64 -4.86
C PHE A 7 11.02 -7.04 -3.65
N ASP A 8 10.40 -7.17 -2.49
CA ASP A 8 10.93 -6.71 -1.21
C ASP A 8 11.20 -7.87 -0.25
N ILE A 9 12.15 -7.69 0.66
CA ILE A 9 12.43 -8.63 1.75
C ILE A 9 11.85 -8.05 3.04
N TYR A 10 10.79 -8.66 3.58
CA TYR A 10 10.11 -8.18 4.80
C TYR A 10 9.73 -9.33 5.77
N PRO A 11 9.89 -9.16 7.09
CA PRO A 11 10.71 -8.14 7.74
C PRO A 11 12.19 -8.23 7.28
N PRO A 12 12.99 -7.15 7.42
CA PRO A 12 14.40 -7.15 7.06
C PRO A 12 15.14 -8.35 7.66
N LEU A 13 16.14 -8.87 6.96
CA LEU A 13 16.94 -9.98 7.46
C LEU A 13 17.81 -9.48 8.62
N GLU A 14 17.60 -10.03 9.81
CA GLU A 14 18.52 -9.76 10.92
C GLU A 14 19.85 -10.48 10.67
N ARG A 15 20.95 -9.92 11.20
CA ARG A 15 22.31 -10.49 11.11
C ARG A 15 22.47 -11.72 12.02
N THR A 16 21.70 -12.75 11.76
CA THR A 16 21.80 -14.06 12.42
C THR A 16 22.59 -15.02 11.53
N LYS A 17 23.27 -16.00 12.14
CA LYS A 17 24.06 -17.00 11.41
C LYS A 17 23.22 -17.74 10.35
N ALA A 18 21.98 -18.12 10.70
CA ALA A 18 21.08 -18.80 9.78
C ALA A 18 20.65 -17.93 8.58
N ASN A 19 20.43 -16.62 8.79
CA ASN A 19 20.12 -15.71 7.70
C ASN A 19 21.34 -15.48 6.79
N GLN A 20 22.54 -15.35 7.37
CA GLN A 20 23.77 -15.19 6.61
C GLN A 20 24.04 -16.41 5.73
N GLU A 21 23.93 -17.63 6.27
CA GLU A 21 24.12 -18.88 5.49
C GLU A 21 23.11 -19.00 4.33
N ARG A 22 21.83 -18.72 4.59
CA ARG A 22 20.79 -18.74 3.53
C ARG A 22 21.01 -17.64 2.49
N TYR A 23 21.45 -16.47 2.92
CA TYR A 23 21.72 -15.34 2.04
C TYR A 23 22.95 -15.61 1.16
N GLU A 24 23.99 -16.24 1.68
CA GLU A 24 25.15 -16.67 0.89
C GLU A 24 24.77 -17.69 -0.19
N LEU A 25 23.87 -18.64 0.12
CA LEU A 25 23.34 -19.59 -0.86
C LEU A 25 22.51 -18.88 -1.94
N PHE A 26 21.67 -17.91 -1.53
CA PHE A 26 20.95 -17.03 -2.46
C PHE A 26 21.91 -16.28 -3.41
N LEU A 27 22.93 -15.58 -2.87
CA LEU A 27 23.90 -14.85 -3.68
C LEU A 27 24.67 -15.76 -4.64
N ARG A 28 25.06 -16.96 -4.17
CA ARG A 28 25.75 -17.95 -4.99
C ARG A 28 24.89 -18.41 -6.16
N GLU A 29 23.63 -18.75 -5.92
CA GLU A 29 22.73 -19.20 -6.98
C GLU A 29 22.41 -18.07 -7.98
N VAL A 30 22.26 -16.83 -7.50
CA VAL A 30 22.13 -15.65 -8.38
C VAL A 30 23.37 -15.48 -9.27
N LEU A 31 24.58 -15.60 -8.71
CA LEU A 31 25.83 -15.49 -9.48
C LEU A 31 26.03 -16.66 -10.46
N VAL A 32 25.59 -17.87 -10.10
CA VAL A 32 25.60 -19.02 -11.04
C VAL A 32 24.61 -18.81 -12.19
N ALA A 33 23.44 -18.23 -11.89
CA ALA A 33 22.39 -18.02 -12.88
C ALA A 33 22.67 -16.83 -13.83
N TYR A 34 23.30 -15.76 -13.33
CA TYR A 34 23.40 -14.48 -14.04
C TYR A 34 24.81 -13.86 -14.11
N GLY A 35 25.78 -14.44 -13.39
CA GLY A 35 27.17 -13.97 -13.37
C GLY A 35 27.96 -14.35 -14.64
N PRO A 36 29.18 -13.80 -14.77
CA PRO A 36 30.02 -14.08 -15.92
C PRO A 36 30.43 -15.56 -15.95
N ARG A 37 30.29 -16.19 -17.11
CA ARG A 37 30.79 -17.55 -17.34
C ARG A 37 32.30 -17.48 -17.55
N ASP A 38 33.03 -18.43 -16.98
CA ASP A 38 34.48 -18.52 -17.14
C ASP A 38 34.86 -18.54 -18.63
N GLY A 39 35.53 -17.48 -19.10
CA GLY A 39 36.11 -17.40 -20.44
C GLY A 39 35.64 -16.28 -21.37
N GLU A 40 34.74 -15.37 -20.96
CA GLU A 40 34.39 -14.18 -21.76
C GLU A 40 35.11 -12.92 -21.24
N ASP A 41 36.11 -12.45 -22.00
CA ASP A 41 36.86 -11.22 -21.76
C ASP A 41 35.94 -9.99 -21.64
N ALA A 42 36.15 -9.21 -20.57
CA ALA A 42 35.35 -8.05 -20.17
C ALA A 42 35.52 -6.78 -21.05
N ASP A 43 35.91 -6.89 -22.32
CA ASP A 43 36.33 -5.73 -23.13
C ASP A 43 35.64 -5.58 -24.50
N ARG A 44 34.42 -6.10 -24.69
CA ARG A 44 33.63 -5.78 -25.91
C ARG A 44 32.20 -5.39 -25.58
N GLY A 45 31.96 -4.08 -25.57
CA GLY A 45 30.61 -3.52 -25.69
C GLY A 45 30.01 -3.81 -27.07
N GLY A 46 28.80 -4.38 -27.09
CA GLY A 46 28.01 -4.55 -28.31
C GLY A 46 27.07 -5.75 -28.23
N GLY A 47 25.77 -5.48 -28.21
CA GLY A 47 24.67 -6.42 -27.95
C GLY A 47 24.60 -7.68 -28.83
N GLY A 48 24.15 -8.77 -28.20
CA GLY A 48 23.81 -10.05 -28.81
C GLY A 48 23.77 -11.19 -27.78
N ASP A 49 22.63 -11.36 -27.11
CA ASP A 49 22.06 -12.59 -26.50
C ASP A 49 22.94 -13.63 -25.75
N GLY A 50 24.11 -13.27 -25.21
CA GLY A 50 24.94 -14.24 -24.47
C GLY A 50 25.90 -13.71 -23.39
N GLY A 51 26.07 -12.39 -23.24
CA GLY A 51 27.01 -11.81 -22.27
C GLY A 51 26.48 -11.74 -20.83
N SER A 52 27.39 -11.75 -19.85
CA SER A 52 27.08 -11.57 -18.43
C SER A 52 26.23 -10.31 -18.19
N VAL A 53 25.10 -10.49 -17.52
CA VAL A 53 24.17 -9.38 -17.20
C VAL A 53 24.48 -8.80 -15.81
N VAL A 54 25.44 -9.39 -15.10
CA VAL A 54 25.85 -8.95 -13.77
C VAL A 54 27.27 -8.42 -13.80
N ARG A 55 27.45 -7.20 -13.28
CA ARG A 55 28.77 -6.64 -12.96
C ARG A 55 29.11 -6.98 -11.52
N VAL A 56 30.18 -7.75 -11.34
CA VAL A 56 30.73 -8.06 -10.01
C VAL A 56 31.79 -7.00 -9.69
N ASN A 57 31.45 -6.03 -8.84
CA ASN A 57 32.42 -5.06 -8.32
C ASN A 57 33.41 -5.75 -7.36
N ALA A 58 34.56 -5.10 -7.11
CA ALA A 58 35.59 -5.58 -6.17
C ALA A 58 34.99 -6.10 -4.85
N GLU A 59 35.48 -7.25 -4.37
CA GLU A 59 34.95 -8.01 -3.23
C GLU A 59 35.09 -7.26 -1.89
N SER A 60 34.24 -6.26 -1.68
CA SER A 60 34.06 -5.57 -0.40
C SER A 60 32.71 -5.97 0.19
N GLU A 61 32.66 -6.20 1.51
CA GLU A 61 31.41 -6.47 2.24
C GLU A 61 30.38 -5.32 2.11
N GLU A 62 30.83 -4.12 1.74
CA GLU A 62 29.99 -2.92 1.55
C GLU A 62 29.69 -2.65 0.06
N SER A 63 29.78 -3.68 -0.78
CA SER A 63 29.49 -3.61 -2.22
C SER A 63 28.14 -4.21 -2.61
N TYR A 64 27.73 -3.94 -3.86
CA TYR A 64 26.55 -4.49 -4.51
C TYR A 64 26.94 -5.42 -5.66
N ILE A 65 26.06 -6.38 -5.93
CA ILE A 65 25.97 -7.11 -7.19
C ILE A 65 25.01 -6.33 -8.09
N ASP A 66 25.52 -5.71 -9.15
CA ASP A 66 24.76 -4.85 -10.04
C ASP A 66 24.32 -5.61 -11.29
N PHE A 67 23.05 -5.49 -11.66
CA PHE A 67 22.53 -6.03 -12.92
C PHE A 67 22.54 -4.94 -13.99
N GLU A 68 23.15 -5.18 -15.15
CA GLU A 68 23.21 -4.25 -16.28
C GLU A 68 21.93 -4.31 -17.15
N VAL A 69 20.76 -4.36 -16.49
CA VAL A 69 19.43 -4.37 -17.15
C VAL A 69 18.48 -3.35 -16.54
N GLY A 70 17.73 -2.66 -17.41
CA GLY A 70 16.79 -1.60 -16.99
C GLY A 70 17.50 -0.48 -16.20
N GLU A 71 16.96 -0.13 -15.03
CA GLU A 71 17.50 0.88 -14.10
C GLU A 71 18.52 0.32 -13.09
N HIS A 72 19.29 -0.69 -13.49
CA HIS A 72 20.38 -1.28 -12.69
C HIS A 72 19.96 -1.77 -11.30
N PRO A 73 19.05 -2.76 -11.20
CA PRO A 73 18.70 -3.34 -9.92
C PRO A 73 19.93 -4.01 -9.30
N HIS A 74 20.02 -3.96 -7.97
CA HIS A 74 21.22 -4.39 -7.27
C HIS A 74 20.91 -5.15 -5.99
N ILE A 75 21.83 -6.04 -5.62
CA ILE A 75 21.74 -6.89 -4.43
C ILE A 75 22.93 -6.58 -3.52
N PRO A 76 22.74 -6.13 -2.27
CA PRO A 76 23.85 -5.87 -1.35
C PRO A 76 24.51 -7.18 -0.92
N ARG A 77 25.81 -7.18 -0.64
CA ARG A 77 26.51 -8.38 -0.16
C ARG A 77 26.11 -8.79 1.27
N ARG A 78 25.57 -7.86 2.07
CA ARG A 78 25.09 -8.10 3.43
C ARG A 78 23.58 -8.31 3.47
N CYS A 79 23.15 -9.35 4.19
CA CYS A 79 21.75 -9.76 4.23
C CYS A 79 20.83 -8.69 4.87
N GLU A 80 21.30 -8.03 5.92
CA GLU A 80 20.57 -7.00 6.68
C GLU A 80 20.36 -5.70 5.90
N HIS A 81 21.06 -5.57 4.78
CA HIS A 81 20.96 -4.44 3.88
C HIS A 81 19.99 -4.71 2.72
N PHE A 82 19.56 -5.95 2.53
CA PHE A 82 18.71 -6.31 1.40
C PHE A 82 17.24 -6.04 1.70
N LEU A 83 16.73 -4.92 1.16
CA LEU A 83 15.34 -4.53 1.31
C LEU A 83 14.52 -4.71 0.03
N ARG A 84 15.10 -4.44 -1.14
CA ARG A 84 14.39 -4.40 -2.44
C ARG A 84 15.30 -4.72 -3.61
N PHE A 85 14.78 -5.48 -4.56
CA PHE A 85 15.32 -5.64 -5.91
C PHE A 85 14.25 -5.26 -6.94
N SER A 86 14.48 -4.19 -7.70
CA SER A 86 13.44 -3.64 -8.58
C SER A 86 14.01 -2.78 -9.71
N SER A 87 13.31 -2.74 -10.84
CA SER A 87 13.68 -1.93 -12.01
C SER A 87 12.42 -1.53 -12.78
N LYS A 88 12.53 -0.48 -13.60
CA LYS A 88 11.46 -0.05 -14.48
C LYS A 88 11.32 -0.96 -15.69
N VAL A 89 10.12 -1.50 -15.88
CA VAL A 89 9.74 -2.35 -17.01
C VAL A 89 8.95 -1.53 -18.02
N SER A 90 9.36 -1.56 -19.27
CA SER A 90 8.70 -0.89 -20.39
C SER A 90 8.96 -1.69 -21.66
N GLY A 91 8.25 -1.42 -22.76
CA GLY A 91 8.49 -2.12 -24.04
C GLY A 91 9.91 -2.01 -24.63
N ARG A 92 10.82 -1.27 -23.99
CA ARG A 92 12.26 -1.22 -24.30
C ARG A 92 13.18 -1.84 -23.22
N SER A 93 12.65 -2.17 -22.05
CA SER A 93 13.42 -2.69 -20.90
C SER A 93 13.34 -4.20 -20.87
N LEU A 94 14.48 -4.89 -20.94
CA LEU A 94 14.58 -6.34 -20.77
C LEU A 94 14.60 -6.77 -19.29
N ALA A 95 14.26 -5.88 -18.33
CA ALA A 95 14.48 -6.15 -16.90
C ALA A 95 13.49 -7.17 -16.28
N GLU A 96 12.28 -7.32 -16.81
CA GLU A 96 11.23 -8.14 -16.18
C GLU A 96 11.61 -9.63 -16.03
N PRO A 97 12.16 -10.32 -17.06
CA PRO A 97 12.60 -11.70 -16.92
C PRO A 97 13.66 -11.89 -15.82
N TYR A 98 14.59 -10.93 -15.67
CA TYR A 98 15.62 -10.97 -14.61
C TYR A 98 15.01 -10.73 -13.22
N ILE A 99 14.10 -9.76 -13.09
CA ILE A 99 13.36 -9.54 -11.83
C ILE A 99 12.61 -10.81 -11.41
N ARG A 100 11.87 -11.44 -12.32
CA ARG A 100 11.12 -12.68 -12.04
C ARG A 100 12.05 -13.85 -11.72
N GLY A 101 13.18 -13.96 -12.40
CA GLY A 101 14.15 -15.00 -12.16
C GLY A 101 14.85 -14.88 -10.80
N VAL A 102 15.37 -13.69 -10.47
CA VAL A 102 15.96 -13.42 -9.15
C VAL A 102 14.92 -13.56 -8.04
N TYR A 103 13.66 -13.15 -8.27
CA TYR A 103 12.56 -13.37 -7.32
C TYR A 103 12.36 -14.85 -6.99
N LYS A 104 12.39 -15.76 -7.99
CA LYS A 104 12.25 -17.20 -7.75
C LYS A 104 13.37 -17.74 -6.85
N ILE A 105 14.61 -17.34 -7.13
CA ILE A 105 15.78 -17.72 -6.33
C ILE A 105 15.65 -17.14 -4.91
N ALA A 106 15.23 -15.88 -4.78
CA ALA A 106 15.00 -15.26 -3.48
C ALA A 106 13.91 -15.99 -2.69
N LYS A 107 12.78 -16.35 -3.32
CA LYS A 107 11.67 -17.07 -2.68
C LYS A 107 12.10 -18.45 -2.17
N GLN A 108 12.95 -19.14 -2.92
CA GLN A 108 13.50 -20.44 -2.54
C GLN A 108 14.36 -20.36 -1.27
N TRP A 109 15.25 -19.37 -1.17
CA TRP A 109 16.24 -19.30 -0.08
C TRP A 109 15.81 -18.45 1.13
N LEU A 110 15.02 -17.41 0.88
CA LEU A 110 14.59 -16.43 1.89
C LEU A 110 13.12 -16.62 2.29
N GLY A 111 12.39 -17.50 1.60
CA GLY A 111 11.06 -17.98 1.97
C GLY A 111 9.96 -16.93 1.93
N ASP A 112 9.05 -16.99 2.90
CA ASP A 112 7.87 -16.12 2.97
C ASP A 112 8.20 -14.64 3.17
N ARG A 113 9.47 -14.30 3.44
CA ARG A 113 9.92 -12.92 3.54
C ARG A 113 9.99 -12.19 2.20
N VAL A 114 9.92 -12.89 1.07
CA VAL A 114 10.05 -12.29 -0.26
C VAL A 114 8.67 -11.96 -0.84
N TYR A 115 8.41 -10.67 -1.09
CA TYR A 115 7.14 -10.15 -1.60
C TYR A 115 7.32 -9.53 -2.96
N PHE A 116 6.75 -10.14 -4.00
CA PHE A 116 6.75 -9.59 -5.35
C PHE A 116 5.75 -8.43 -5.49
N TRP A 117 6.06 -7.47 -6.36
CA TRP A 117 5.20 -6.32 -6.62
C TRP A 117 5.45 -5.71 -8.01
N HIS A 118 4.42 -5.08 -8.60
CA HIS A 118 4.55 -4.31 -9.83
C HIS A 118 3.56 -3.14 -9.89
N GLU A 119 3.92 -2.11 -10.64
CA GLU A 119 3.12 -0.92 -10.88
C GLU A 119 2.29 -0.99 -12.18
N MET A 120 2.21 -2.14 -12.85
CA MET A 120 1.34 -2.29 -14.03
C MET A 120 -0.11 -1.94 -13.71
N ASN A 121 -0.68 -1.15 -14.60
CA ASN A 121 -2.04 -0.63 -14.55
C ASN A 121 -2.93 -1.41 -15.54
N GLU A 122 -2.91 -2.75 -15.51
CA GLU A 122 -3.80 -3.56 -16.36
C GLU A 122 -5.27 -3.48 -15.91
N PHE A 123 -5.50 -3.05 -14.67
CA PHE A 123 -6.81 -2.69 -14.17
C PHE A 123 -6.72 -1.26 -13.67
N GLY A 124 -7.27 -0.33 -14.45
CA GLY A 124 -7.29 1.08 -14.11
C GLY A 124 -7.43 1.32 -12.61
N ALA A 125 -6.45 2.05 -12.07
CA ALA A 125 -6.52 2.76 -10.79
C ALA A 125 -6.58 1.97 -9.47
N TYR A 126 -6.90 0.67 -9.42
CA TYR A 126 -7.29 0.07 -8.12
C TYR A 126 -6.36 -0.95 -7.47
N ILE A 127 -5.28 -1.39 -8.11
CA ILE A 127 -4.30 -2.26 -7.46
C ILE A 127 -2.90 -1.94 -8.00
N ARG A 128 -2.19 -1.03 -7.33
CA ARG A 128 -0.73 -1.11 -7.35
C ARG A 128 -0.33 -2.05 -6.22
N GLN A 129 0.31 -3.17 -6.56
CA GLN A 129 1.07 -3.90 -5.56
C GLN A 129 2.30 -3.02 -5.30
N TYR A 130 2.31 -2.28 -4.20
CA TYR A 130 3.48 -1.54 -3.76
C TYR A 130 4.37 -2.50 -2.98
N GLY A 131 5.69 -2.38 -3.10
CA GLY A 131 6.57 -3.10 -2.19
C GLY A 131 6.39 -2.64 -0.74
N CYS A 132 6.74 -3.51 0.20
CA CYS A 132 6.63 -3.31 1.64
C CYS A 132 7.28 -2.03 2.17
N TYR A 133 8.28 -1.49 1.46
CA TYR A 133 8.96 -0.25 1.79
C TYR A 133 8.58 0.89 0.86
N ASN A 134 8.42 2.10 1.39
CA ASN A 134 8.36 3.27 0.52
C ASN A 134 9.77 3.60 -0.03
N TRP A 135 9.83 4.35 -1.13
CA TRP A 135 11.12 4.69 -1.77
C TRP A 135 12.06 5.45 -0.83
N ASN A 136 11.55 6.26 0.10
CA ASN A 136 12.40 6.95 1.07
C ASN A 136 13.10 5.97 2.03
N GLU A 137 12.42 4.93 2.51
CA GLU A 137 13.03 3.87 3.32
C GLU A 137 14.13 3.13 2.54
N ILE A 138 13.88 2.83 1.26
CA ILE A 138 14.86 2.20 0.37
C ILE A 138 16.06 3.12 0.13
N HIS A 139 15.84 4.40 -0.14
CA HIS A 139 16.91 5.37 -0.36
C HIS A 139 17.72 5.62 0.91
N VAL A 140 17.08 5.67 2.10
CA VAL A 140 17.77 5.79 3.39
C VAL A 140 18.63 4.55 3.65
N ALA A 141 18.13 3.34 3.42
CA ALA A 141 18.93 2.11 3.57
C ALA A 141 20.12 2.09 2.59
N ARG A 142 19.88 2.43 1.32
CA ARG A 142 20.94 2.58 0.30
C ARG A 142 21.95 3.67 0.63
N ARG A 143 21.51 4.75 1.30
CA ARG A 143 22.38 5.84 1.75
C ARG A 143 23.22 5.39 2.93
N ARG A 144 22.67 4.67 3.92
CA ARG A 144 23.44 4.12 5.05
C ARG A 144 24.58 3.22 4.60
N ILE A 145 24.39 2.40 3.57
CA ILE A 145 25.46 1.54 3.02
C ILE A 145 26.53 2.38 2.33
N ARG A 146 26.13 3.42 1.58
CA ARG A 146 27.07 4.37 0.95
C ARG A 146 27.78 5.25 1.98
N GLU A 147 27.10 5.67 3.04
CA GLU A 147 27.65 6.39 4.18
C GLU A 147 28.55 5.49 5.01
N HIS A 148 28.28 4.19 5.15
CA HIS A 148 29.19 3.24 5.79
C HIS A 148 30.44 3.00 4.95
N LYS A 149 30.30 2.94 3.62
CA LYS A 149 31.43 2.91 2.68
C LYS A 149 32.25 4.19 2.75
N GLN A 150 31.60 5.34 2.72
CA GLN A 150 32.25 6.65 2.90
C GLN A 150 32.89 6.74 4.27
N GLN A 151 32.23 6.35 5.36
CA GLN A 151 32.80 6.31 6.71
C GLN A 151 33.88 5.25 6.89
N ALA A 152 33.96 4.22 6.06
CA ALA A 152 35.06 3.26 6.07
C ALA A 152 36.28 3.87 5.35
N GLU A 153 36.06 4.47 4.18
CA GLU A 153 37.06 5.23 3.41
C GLU A 153 37.51 6.51 4.15
N GLU A 154 36.62 7.10 4.93
CA GLU A 154 36.81 8.30 5.75
C GLU A 154 37.39 7.90 7.11
N ARG A 155 37.13 6.69 7.65
CA ARG A 155 37.92 6.11 8.76
C ARG A 155 39.37 5.83 8.34
N GLU A 156 39.58 5.36 7.11
CA GLU A 156 40.92 5.16 6.55
C GLU A 156 41.64 6.51 6.31
N ARG A 157 40.90 7.57 5.93
CA ARG A 157 41.43 8.95 5.84
C ARG A 157 41.57 9.63 7.20
N GLU A 158 40.69 9.36 8.16
CA GLU A 158 40.71 9.90 9.52
C GLU A 158 41.80 9.22 10.34
N ASP A 159 42.15 7.96 10.09
CA ASP A 159 43.36 7.36 10.68
C ASP A 159 44.64 8.04 10.13
N ILE A 160 44.58 8.67 8.95
CA ILE A 160 45.64 9.53 8.38
C ILE A 160 45.55 10.97 8.94
N GLN A 161 44.36 11.45 9.32
CA GLN A 161 44.12 12.83 9.77
C GLN A 161 43.97 13.01 11.29
N ARG A 162 43.88 11.92 12.08
CA ARG A 162 43.91 11.91 13.55
C ARG A 162 45.32 12.12 14.13
N GLU A 163 46.29 12.50 13.30
CA GLU A 163 47.52 13.18 13.76
C GLU A 163 47.34 14.70 13.92
N GLU A 164 46.22 15.33 13.52
CA GLU A 164 46.08 16.78 13.59
C GLU A 164 44.72 17.27 14.16
N SER A 165 44.70 17.38 15.50
CA SER A 165 44.07 18.42 16.34
C SER A 165 42.55 18.70 16.35
N GLN A 166 42.03 18.76 17.59
CA GLN A 166 40.69 19.09 18.07
C GLN A 166 40.45 20.62 18.22
N ASP A 167 39.20 21.11 18.14
CA ASP A 167 38.43 21.71 19.26
C ASP A 167 37.15 22.52 18.88
N GLU A 168 36.02 22.09 19.50
CA GLU A 168 34.88 22.79 20.20
C GLU A 168 34.12 24.03 19.61
N LEU A 169 32.77 23.97 19.37
CA LEU A 169 31.55 24.27 20.21
C LEU A 169 31.26 25.81 20.45
N ASN A 170 30.06 26.43 20.52
CA ASN A 170 28.61 26.09 20.51
C ASN A 170 27.70 27.38 20.50
N GLN A 171 26.37 27.22 20.21
CA GLN A 171 25.13 27.93 20.69
C GLN A 171 24.86 29.45 20.40
N GLY A 172 23.61 30.00 20.29
CA GLY A 172 22.21 29.52 20.38
C GLY A 172 21.14 30.65 20.57
N GLY A 173 19.84 30.36 20.30
CA GLY A 173 18.55 30.92 20.86
C GLY A 173 17.91 32.22 20.27
N ASP A 174 16.62 32.59 20.40
CA ASP A 174 15.25 32.02 20.65
C ASP A 174 14.20 33.20 20.58
N GLY A 175 12.88 32.97 20.40
CA GLY A 175 11.82 33.96 20.67
C GLY A 175 10.40 33.72 20.07
N THR A 176 9.38 33.61 20.95
CA THR A 176 7.92 33.30 20.79
C THR A 176 7.01 34.54 20.50
N ASP A 177 5.72 34.51 20.11
CA ASP A 177 4.48 34.11 20.85
C ASP A 177 3.13 34.26 20.05
N ARG A 178 1.99 33.81 20.64
CA ARG A 178 0.59 33.49 20.13
C ARG A 178 -0.40 34.70 19.96
N ILE A 179 -1.59 34.60 19.31
CA ILE A 179 -2.94 34.24 19.88
C ILE A 179 -4.12 34.27 18.83
N ALA A 180 -5.10 33.36 19.04
CA ALA A 180 -6.59 33.29 18.84
C ALA A 180 -7.38 33.30 17.48
N ASP A 181 -8.52 32.62 17.63
CA ASP A 181 -9.54 31.96 16.78
C ASP A 181 -10.79 32.84 16.46
N VAL A 182 -11.54 32.50 15.40
CA VAL A 182 -12.92 32.99 15.14
C VAL A 182 -13.79 31.89 14.50
N SER A 183 -14.99 31.69 15.07
CA SER A 183 -15.99 30.65 14.78
C SER A 183 -16.97 30.96 13.63
N ALA A 184 -17.61 29.91 13.08
CA ALA A 184 -19.03 29.93 12.72
C ALA A 184 -19.65 28.52 12.75
N SER A 185 -20.71 28.36 13.56
CA SER A 185 -21.47 27.13 13.77
C SER A 185 -22.45 26.87 12.62
N ARG A 186 -22.18 25.83 11.82
CA ARG A 186 -23.21 24.85 11.42
C ARG A 186 -23.21 23.80 12.52
N ASP A 187 -24.35 23.20 12.86
CA ASP A 187 -24.40 22.01 13.71
C ASP A 187 -23.62 20.89 13.01
N LYS A 188 -22.29 20.90 13.19
CA LYS A 188 -21.38 19.93 12.60
C LYS A 188 -21.71 18.60 13.26
N LEU A 189 -21.76 17.54 12.45
CA LEU A 189 -21.92 16.15 12.91
C LEU A 189 -20.82 15.72 13.89
N TYR A 190 -19.74 16.49 13.98
CA TYR A 190 -18.61 16.27 14.85
C TYR A 190 -18.09 17.57 15.47
N THR A 191 -17.34 17.44 16.55
CA THR A 191 -16.55 18.50 17.17
C THR A 191 -15.10 18.02 17.35
N ILE A 192 -14.14 18.92 17.25
CA ILE A 192 -12.71 18.60 17.44
C ILE A 192 -12.31 18.93 18.87
N LYS A 193 -12.03 17.91 19.69
CA LYS A 193 -11.71 18.06 21.12
C LYS A 193 -10.34 17.46 21.44
N PRO A 194 -9.64 17.94 22.49
CA PRO A 194 -8.51 17.21 23.04
C PRO A 194 -8.92 15.81 23.50
N ILE A 195 -8.10 14.80 23.19
CA ILE A 195 -8.28 13.41 23.62
C ILE A 195 -7.00 12.99 24.32
N SER A 196 -7.14 12.49 25.55
CA SER A 196 -6.01 12.08 26.38
C SER A 196 -5.13 11.07 25.63
N GLY A 197 -3.83 11.38 25.52
CA GLY A 197 -2.85 10.54 24.83
C GLY A 197 -2.93 10.54 23.30
N LYS A 198 -3.89 11.23 22.66
CA LYS A 198 -4.07 11.25 21.19
C LYS A 198 -4.12 12.66 20.58
N GLY A 199 -3.72 13.69 21.32
CA GLY A 199 -3.78 15.07 20.82
C GLY A 199 -5.22 15.56 20.67
N ARG A 200 -5.65 15.87 19.45
CA ARG A 200 -7.03 16.32 19.14
C ARG A 200 -7.71 15.28 18.24
N GLY A 201 -8.99 15.04 18.46
CA GLY A 201 -9.78 14.07 17.71
C GLY A 201 -11.18 14.54 17.39
N PHE A 202 -11.80 13.91 16.40
CA PHE A 202 -13.20 14.11 16.05
C PHE A 202 -14.09 13.32 17.00
N ILE A 203 -15.07 14.00 17.61
CA ILE A 203 -16.10 13.38 18.45
C ILE A 203 -17.46 13.65 17.81
N ALA A 204 -18.26 12.61 17.57
CA ALA A 204 -19.61 12.76 17.05
C ALA A 204 -20.49 13.57 18.01
N THR A 205 -21.22 14.56 17.49
CA THR A 205 -22.14 15.42 18.29
C THR A 205 -23.53 14.81 18.42
N SER A 206 -23.89 13.93 17.50
CA SER A 206 -25.15 13.18 17.42
C SER A 206 -24.90 11.81 16.80
N LYS A 207 -25.92 10.94 16.75
CA LYS A 207 -25.80 9.67 16.03
C LYS A 207 -25.59 9.94 14.53
N ILE A 208 -24.54 9.35 13.96
CA ILE A 208 -24.21 9.42 12.54
C ILE A 208 -24.54 8.06 11.92
N PRO A 209 -25.58 7.96 11.06
CA PRO A 209 -25.91 6.71 10.38
C PRO A 209 -24.80 6.26 9.41
N LYS A 210 -24.69 4.94 9.21
CA LYS A 210 -23.84 4.34 8.18
C LYS A 210 -24.02 5.00 6.80
N GLY A 211 -22.91 5.26 6.12
CA GLY A 211 -22.87 5.88 4.78
C GLY A 211 -22.99 7.40 4.77
N THR A 212 -23.19 8.05 5.93
CA THR A 212 -23.26 9.51 6.01
C THR A 212 -21.91 10.12 5.69
N ARG A 213 -21.89 11.18 4.85
CA ARG A 213 -20.72 12.03 4.63
C ARG A 213 -20.50 12.93 5.84
N ILE A 214 -19.42 12.66 6.57
CA ILE A 214 -19.02 13.38 7.79
C ILE A 214 -18.27 14.67 7.42
N LEU A 215 -17.33 14.57 6.48
CA LEU A 215 -16.44 15.66 6.08
C LEU A 215 -16.35 15.75 4.56
N LEU A 216 -16.27 16.98 4.06
CA LEU A 216 -15.92 17.35 2.70
C LEU A 216 -14.91 18.49 2.81
N GLU A 217 -13.65 18.26 2.43
CA GLU A 217 -12.56 19.20 2.66
C GLU A 217 -11.68 19.37 1.42
N VAL A 218 -11.34 20.63 1.11
CA VAL A 218 -10.35 20.96 0.07
C VAL A 218 -8.95 20.82 0.66
N ALA A 219 -8.01 20.30 -0.13
CA ALA A 219 -6.61 20.25 0.28
C ALA A 219 -6.06 21.66 0.53
N LEU A 220 -5.39 21.87 1.65
CA LEU A 220 -4.64 23.09 1.94
C LEU A 220 -3.56 23.31 0.86
N PHE A 221 -2.85 22.24 0.52
CA PHE A 221 -2.00 22.11 -0.65
C PHE A 221 -1.82 20.63 -0.99
N LYS A 222 -1.29 20.36 -2.18
CA LYS A 222 -1.00 19.02 -2.70
C LYS A 222 0.49 18.90 -2.96
N THR A 223 1.06 17.72 -2.74
CA THR A 223 2.44 17.43 -3.15
C THR A 223 2.45 16.30 -4.17
N PRO A 224 3.45 16.27 -5.08
CA PRO A 224 3.72 15.09 -5.87
C PRO A 224 4.04 13.91 -4.94
N GLY A 225 3.93 12.70 -5.49
CA GLY A 225 3.91 11.51 -4.64
C GLY A 225 5.23 11.03 -4.10
N SER A 226 6.18 10.83 -4.99
CA SER A 226 7.56 10.50 -4.64
C SER A 226 8.45 11.66 -5.04
N THR A 227 9.22 12.13 -4.08
CA THR A 227 10.41 12.93 -4.36
C THR A 227 11.61 12.01 -4.32
N GLU A 228 12.62 12.29 -5.13
CA GLU A 228 13.82 11.45 -5.24
C GLU A 228 14.59 11.41 -3.91
N ASP A 229 14.49 12.47 -3.12
CA ASP A 229 15.17 12.61 -1.84
C ASP A 229 14.43 13.57 -0.88
N ILE A 230 14.88 13.60 0.38
CA ILE A 230 14.34 14.41 1.47
C ILE A 230 14.51 15.91 1.21
N ALA A 231 15.64 16.36 0.64
CA ALA A 231 15.87 17.78 0.38
C ALA A 231 14.92 18.30 -0.70
N SER A 232 14.67 17.50 -1.74
CA SER A 232 13.63 17.82 -2.74
C SER A 232 12.24 17.89 -2.11
N ALA A 233 11.89 16.94 -1.23
CA ALA A 233 10.62 16.97 -0.47
C ALA A 233 10.48 18.24 0.37
N GLU A 234 11.59 18.63 1.00
CA GLU A 234 11.65 19.79 1.85
C GLU A 234 11.47 21.10 1.07
N ILE A 235 12.15 21.25 -0.07
CA ILE A 235 11.99 22.41 -0.96
C ILE A 235 10.53 22.56 -1.38
N ILE A 236 9.89 21.45 -1.78
CA ILE A 236 8.48 21.46 -2.18
C ILE A 236 7.58 21.85 -1.00
N ALA A 237 7.75 21.19 0.17
CA ALA A 237 6.95 21.50 1.35
C ALA A 237 7.10 22.97 1.79
N LEU A 238 8.33 23.49 1.79
CA LEU A 238 8.63 24.89 2.11
C LEU A 238 7.96 25.85 1.13
N ARG A 239 8.02 25.55 -0.17
CA ARG A 239 7.38 26.37 -1.21
C ARG A 239 5.86 26.43 -1.01
N GLU A 240 5.22 25.27 -0.81
CA GLU A 240 3.77 25.22 -0.60
C GLU A 240 3.36 25.94 0.68
N VAL A 241 4.08 25.75 1.79
CA VAL A 241 3.75 26.46 3.04
C VAL A 241 3.98 27.97 2.93
N LYS A 242 4.99 28.43 2.19
CA LYS A 242 5.24 29.86 1.93
C LYS A 242 4.16 30.51 1.08
N SER A 243 3.47 29.77 0.21
CA SER A 243 2.39 30.30 -0.63
C SER A 243 1.06 30.47 0.13
N LEU A 244 0.93 29.85 1.31
CA LEU A 244 -0.24 29.96 2.17
C LEU A 244 -0.38 31.34 2.82
N THR A 245 -1.62 31.73 3.12
CA THR A 245 -1.90 32.90 3.98
C THR A 245 -1.35 32.71 5.39
N ARG A 246 -1.19 33.81 6.15
CA ARG A 246 -0.68 33.75 7.53
C ARG A 246 -1.53 32.89 8.45
N ASP A 247 -2.85 32.93 8.30
CA ASP A 247 -3.75 32.12 9.12
C ASP A 247 -3.67 30.64 8.74
N GLN A 248 -3.54 30.32 7.45
CA GLN A 248 -3.28 28.96 6.98
C GLN A 248 -1.93 28.42 7.44
N GLN A 249 -0.87 29.24 7.43
CA GLN A 249 0.43 28.88 8.00
C GLN A 249 0.32 28.59 9.49
N ARG A 250 -0.40 29.43 10.25
CA ARG A 250 -0.64 29.21 11.68
C ARG A 250 -1.40 27.90 11.92
N ALA A 251 -2.43 27.62 11.12
CA ALA A 251 -3.21 26.39 11.22
C ALA A 251 -2.37 25.14 10.86
N PHE A 252 -1.54 25.24 9.81
CA PHE A 252 -0.58 24.21 9.42
C PHE A 252 0.41 23.90 10.55
N LEU A 253 1.04 24.94 11.12
CA LEU A 253 2.01 24.79 12.21
C LEU A 253 1.38 24.26 13.51
N ALA A 254 0.05 24.29 13.64
CA ALA A 254 -0.68 23.69 14.74
C ALA A 254 -0.98 22.19 14.54
N LEU A 255 -0.70 21.63 13.36
CA LEU A 255 -0.79 20.18 13.12
C LEU A 255 0.33 19.44 13.86
N GLN A 256 0.18 18.12 13.98
CA GLN A 256 1.13 17.31 14.73
C GLN A 256 2.39 17.05 13.91
N ASN A 257 3.56 17.07 14.56
CA ASN A 257 4.81 16.64 13.95
C ASN A 257 5.44 15.57 14.84
N VAL A 258 5.55 14.33 14.33
CA VAL A 258 6.13 13.19 15.05
C VAL A 258 7.52 12.80 14.54
N GLN A 259 8.03 13.45 13.49
CA GLN A 259 9.29 13.07 12.85
C GLN A 259 10.53 13.54 13.63
N GLY A 260 10.36 14.39 14.65
CA GLY A 260 11.45 14.86 15.50
C GLY A 260 12.54 15.58 14.70
N ARG A 261 13.81 15.19 14.88
CA ARG A 261 14.98 15.77 14.18
C ARG A 261 15.35 15.06 12.86
N LYS A 262 14.55 14.10 12.39
CA LYS A 262 14.84 13.35 11.14
C LYS A 262 14.75 14.22 9.88
N CYS A 263 13.94 15.26 9.94
CA CYS A 263 13.75 16.26 8.90
C CYS A 263 13.35 17.57 9.55
N THR A 264 13.19 18.64 8.77
CA THR A 264 12.76 19.92 9.33
C THR A 264 11.31 19.90 9.79
N PRO A 265 10.92 20.80 10.71
CA PRO A 265 9.56 20.81 11.25
C PRO A 265 8.46 20.91 10.20
N ILE A 266 8.72 21.62 9.10
CA ILE A 266 7.76 21.78 7.99
C ILE A 266 7.57 20.45 7.26
N LEU A 267 8.65 19.81 6.83
CA LEU A 267 8.56 18.50 6.17
C LEU A 267 8.00 17.44 7.13
N GLY A 268 8.41 17.45 8.39
CA GLY A 268 7.90 16.53 9.42
C GLY A 268 6.39 16.66 9.62
N THR A 269 5.87 17.89 9.63
CA THR A 269 4.42 18.14 9.68
C THR A 269 3.72 17.61 8.43
N VAL A 270 4.29 17.79 7.24
CA VAL A 270 3.73 17.22 6.00
C VAL A 270 3.69 15.70 6.06
N MET A 271 4.82 15.05 6.34
CA MET A 271 4.94 13.59 6.39
C MET A 271 4.00 12.96 7.43
N THR A 272 3.75 13.66 8.54
CA THR A 272 2.87 13.16 9.62
C THR A 272 1.39 13.21 9.25
N ASN A 273 0.95 14.18 8.43
CA ASN A 273 -0.47 14.51 8.27
C ASN A 273 -0.99 14.36 6.83
N MET A 274 -0.12 14.05 5.88
CA MET A 274 -0.50 13.94 4.48
C MET A 274 -1.40 12.72 4.24
N LEU A 275 -2.49 12.94 3.48
CA LEU A 275 -3.46 11.92 3.11
C LEU A 275 -3.40 11.67 1.59
N PRO A 276 -3.66 10.43 1.12
CA PRO A 276 -3.60 10.10 -0.29
C PRO A 276 -4.70 10.80 -1.11
N LEU A 277 -4.37 11.22 -2.34
CA LEU A 277 -5.30 11.85 -3.29
C LEU A 277 -5.86 10.87 -4.32
N GLY A 278 -6.09 9.62 -3.93
CA GLY A 278 -6.51 8.55 -4.84
C GLY A 278 -5.32 7.83 -5.48
N ASP A 279 -5.38 7.63 -6.80
CA ASP A 279 -4.54 6.65 -7.53
C ASP A 279 -3.20 7.22 -8.01
N SER A 280 -3.00 8.53 -7.83
CA SER A 280 -1.72 9.18 -7.98
C SER A 280 -0.97 9.10 -6.66
N ASN A 281 0.32 8.74 -6.72
CA ASN A 281 1.21 8.66 -5.56
C ASN A 281 1.24 9.97 -4.73
N SER A 282 0.67 11.07 -5.26
CA SER A 282 0.48 12.37 -4.63
C SER A 282 -0.33 12.33 -3.34
N GLY A 283 0.08 13.17 -2.39
CA GLY A 283 -0.67 13.43 -1.18
C GLY A 283 -1.25 14.84 -1.15
N GLY A 284 -2.21 15.02 -0.26
CA GLY A 284 -2.76 16.32 0.10
C GLY A 284 -2.70 16.50 1.60
N LEU A 285 -2.55 17.75 2.03
CA LEU A 285 -2.62 18.12 3.43
C LEU A 285 -3.95 18.81 3.72
N PHE A 286 -4.62 18.40 4.79
CA PHE A 286 -5.99 18.80 5.11
C PHE A 286 -6.05 19.22 6.59
N LEU A 287 -6.59 20.39 6.92
CA LEU A 287 -6.49 20.93 8.28
C LEU A 287 -7.42 20.20 9.26
N GLU A 288 -8.64 19.90 8.84
CA GLU A 288 -9.62 19.19 9.68
C GLU A 288 -9.39 17.68 9.63
N ALA A 289 -9.26 17.06 8.45
CA ALA A 289 -9.08 15.61 8.32
C ALA A 289 -7.82 15.08 9.01
N SER A 290 -6.74 15.88 9.09
CA SER A 290 -5.52 15.51 9.85
C SER A 290 -5.72 15.41 11.36
N ARG A 291 -6.89 15.82 11.88
CA ARG A 291 -7.26 15.64 13.30
C ARG A 291 -8.06 14.37 13.55
N ILE A 292 -8.34 13.54 12.53
CA ILE A 292 -9.09 12.31 12.72
C ILE A 292 -8.13 11.20 13.15
N ASN A 293 -8.28 10.70 14.37
CA ASN A 293 -7.37 9.72 14.95
C ASN A 293 -7.47 8.32 14.31
N HIS A 294 -6.44 7.52 14.58
CA HIS A 294 -6.35 6.14 14.14
C HIS A 294 -7.24 5.16 14.95
N SER A 295 -7.79 4.17 14.25
CA SER A 295 -8.17 2.86 14.80
C SER A 295 -7.82 1.76 13.79
N CYS A 296 -7.35 0.60 14.26
CA CYS A 296 -7.16 -0.58 13.40
C CYS A 296 -8.50 -1.19 12.95
N GLN A 297 -9.59 -0.86 13.65
CA GLN A 297 -10.96 -1.15 13.26
C GLN A 297 -11.72 0.17 13.15
N PRO A 298 -11.53 0.93 12.07
CA PRO A 298 -12.09 2.27 11.95
C PRO A 298 -13.61 2.25 11.77
N ASN A 299 -14.24 3.35 12.16
CA ASN A 299 -15.67 3.59 11.93
C ASN A 299 -15.94 4.60 10.81
N ALA A 300 -14.90 5.23 10.26
CA ALA A 300 -14.98 6.08 9.08
C ALA A 300 -13.84 5.77 8.08
N GLN A 301 -14.04 6.14 6.83
CA GLN A 301 -13.01 6.05 5.79
C GLN A 301 -12.91 7.37 5.04
N HIS A 302 -11.68 7.79 4.77
CA HIS A 302 -11.41 8.91 3.88
C HIS A 302 -11.27 8.42 2.43
N THR A 303 -11.70 9.22 1.47
CA THR A 303 -11.55 8.94 0.03
C THR A 303 -11.45 10.25 -0.73
N TRP A 304 -10.53 10.33 -1.69
CA TRP A 304 -10.44 11.47 -2.59
C TRP A 304 -11.50 11.36 -3.70
N ASN A 305 -12.33 12.40 -3.83
CA ASN A 305 -13.25 12.51 -4.96
C ASN A 305 -12.61 13.43 -6.02
N GLY A 306 -12.18 12.83 -7.14
CA GLY A 306 -11.51 13.52 -8.24
C GLY A 306 -12.38 14.57 -8.93
N ASP A 307 -13.68 14.28 -9.13
CA ASP A 307 -14.62 15.19 -9.80
C ASP A 307 -14.90 16.43 -8.95
N LEU A 308 -15.00 16.25 -7.63
CA LEU A 308 -15.16 17.38 -6.71
C LEU A 308 -13.84 18.09 -6.43
N GLY A 309 -12.70 17.40 -6.53
CA GLY A 309 -11.43 17.91 -6.05
C GLY A 309 -11.37 18.05 -4.52
N HIS A 310 -12.04 17.15 -3.79
CA HIS A 310 -12.15 17.19 -2.32
C HIS A 310 -11.82 15.83 -1.69
N LEU A 311 -11.28 15.86 -0.47
CA LEU A 311 -11.29 14.72 0.42
C LEU A 311 -12.68 14.59 1.02
N THR A 312 -13.21 13.38 1.01
CA THR A 312 -14.46 13.02 1.67
C THR A 312 -14.18 12.05 2.80
N VAL A 313 -14.95 12.13 3.89
CA VAL A 313 -14.94 11.12 4.96
C VAL A 313 -16.36 10.63 5.17
N HIS A 314 -16.57 9.31 5.09
CA HIS A 314 -17.89 8.69 5.29
C HIS A 314 -17.87 7.69 6.44
N ALA A 315 -19.01 7.57 7.13
CA ALA A 315 -19.21 6.59 8.18
C ALA A 315 -19.35 5.17 7.58
N LEU A 316 -18.52 4.22 8.06
CA LEU A 316 -18.56 2.81 7.64
C LEU A 316 -19.68 2.03 8.33
N ARG A 317 -20.08 2.49 9.51
CA ARG A 317 -21.07 1.91 10.41
C ARG A 317 -21.76 3.05 11.17
N ASP A 318 -22.84 2.75 11.88
CA ASP A 318 -23.45 3.72 12.78
C ASP A 318 -22.44 4.17 13.84
N ILE A 319 -22.35 5.47 14.06
CA ILE A 319 -21.50 6.08 15.09
C ILE A 319 -22.41 6.79 16.09
N GLU A 320 -22.46 6.30 17.33
CA GLU A 320 -23.29 6.91 18.37
C GLU A 320 -22.73 8.27 18.82
N ALA A 321 -23.60 9.13 19.36
CA ALA A 321 -23.21 10.42 19.90
C ALA A 321 -22.10 10.27 20.95
N ASN A 322 -21.17 11.23 20.99
CA ASN A 322 -19.99 11.25 21.86
C ASN A 322 -18.96 10.14 21.61
N ARG A 323 -19.09 9.34 20.54
CA ARG A 323 -18.03 8.42 20.11
C ARG A 323 -17.00 9.12 19.25
N GLU A 324 -15.76 8.65 19.34
CA GLU A 324 -14.65 9.13 18.51
C GLU A 324 -14.84 8.64 17.07
N ILE A 325 -14.66 9.54 16.10
CA ILE A 325 -14.63 9.20 14.68
C ILE A 325 -13.17 8.91 14.32
N THR A 326 -12.92 7.74 13.74
CA THR A 326 -11.56 7.23 13.48
C THR A 326 -11.42 6.68 12.06
N ILE A 327 -10.22 6.83 11.50
CA ILE A 327 -9.82 6.26 10.21
C ILE A 327 -8.64 5.29 10.41
N SER A 328 -8.31 4.49 9.38
CA SER A 328 -7.05 3.74 9.38
C SER A 328 -5.90 4.63 8.90
N TYR A 329 -4.77 4.59 9.59
CA TYR A 329 -3.49 5.18 9.14
C TYR A 329 -2.62 4.14 8.44
N ILE A 330 -3.05 2.88 8.47
CA ILE A 330 -2.34 1.73 7.93
C ILE A 330 -2.97 1.39 6.59
N SER A 331 -2.15 1.32 5.55
CA SER A 331 -2.58 0.95 4.19
C SER A 331 -2.37 -0.54 3.90
N GLY A 332 -3.38 -1.15 3.26
CA GLY A 332 -3.17 -2.13 2.17
C GLY A 332 -2.89 -3.60 2.47
N LEU A 333 -2.38 -4.00 3.65
CA LEU A 333 -1.82 -5.37 3.79
C LEU A 333 -2.41 -6.25 4.91
N SER A 334 -3.57 -5.88 5.48
CA SER A 334 -4.19 -6.59 6.61
C SER A 334 -3.16 -7.05 7.69
N PRO A 335 -2.29 -6.15 8.19
CA PRO A 335 -1.18 -6.56 9.06
C PRO A 335 -1.66 -7.11 10.41
N GLY A 336 -0.92 -8.07 10.95
CA GLY A 336 -1.13 -8.62 12.30
C GLY A 336 -0.76 -7.61 13.40
N TYR A 337 -1.08 -7.90 14.67
CA TYR A 337 -0.92 -6.97 15.78
C TYR A 337 0.49 -6.39 15.90
N ALA A 338 1.53 -7.23 15.83
CA ALA A 338 2.91 -6.80 15.98
C ALA A 338 3.32 -5.82 14.87
N GLU A 339 2.95 -6.13 13.62
CA GLU A 339 3.20 -5.26 12.46
C GLU A 339 2.45 -3.92 12.60
N ARG A 340 1.18 -3.93 13.04
CA ARG A 340 0.40 -2.71 13.31
C ARG A 340 1.07 -1.83 14.36
N GLN A 341 1.46 -2.41 15.50
CA GLN A 341 2.12 -1.66 16.58
C GLN A 341 3.46 -1.08 16.13
N HIS A 342 4.26 -1.87 15.42
CA HIS A 342 5.56 -1.44 14.91
C HIS A 342 5.41 -0.28 13.93
N HIS A 343 4.52 -0.40 12.96
CA HIS A 343 4.26 0.66 11.98
C HIS A 343 3.78 1.95 12.66
N LEU A 344 2.80 1.88 13.56
CA LEU A 344 2.26 3.05 14.24
C LEU A 344 3.29 3.71 15.17
N MET A 345 4.15 2.92 15.81
CA MET A 345 5.23 3.45 16.62
C MET A 345 6.27 4.18 15.75
N ASN A 346 6.69 3.59 14.64
CA ASN A 346 7.74 4.17 13.79
C ASN A 346 7.27 5.40 13.01
N SER A 347 6.04 5.36 12.49
CA SER A 347 5.50 6.39 11.59
C SER A 347 4.73 7.47 12.34
N PHE A 348 4.10 7.13 13.47
CA PHE A 348 3.20 8.02 14.21
C PHE A 348 3.54 8.16 15.71
N SER A 349 4.56 7.46 16.20
CA SER A 349 5.07 7.56 17.58
C SER A 349 4.02 7.30 18.66
N PHE A 350 3.12 6.33 18.44
CA PHE A 350 2.18 5.87 19.47
C PHE A 350 1.95 4.35 19.42
N ALA A 351 1.62 3.76 20.56
CA ALA A 351 1.13 2.38 20.66
C ALA A 351 -0.41 2.36 20.58
N CYS A 352 -0.97 1.55 19.71
CA CYS A 352 -2.42 1.51 19.49
C CYS A 352 -3.13 0.68 20.55
N SER A 353 -4.19 1.24 21.12
CA SER A 353 -5.06 0.61 22.12
C SER A 353 -6.51 0.52 21.66
N CYS A 354 -6.77 0.54 20.34
CA CYS A 354 -8.12 0.37 19.78
C CYS A 354 -8.72 -1.01 20.13
N GLU A 355 -10.02 -1.19 19.87
CA GLU A 355 -10.78 -2.41 20.19
C GLU A 355 -10.06 -3.69 19.72
N LEU A 356 -9.55 -3.68 18.49
CA LEU A 356 -8.79 -4.81 17.91
C LEU A 356 -7.45 -5.06 18.62
N CYS A 357 -6.71 -4.00 18.95
CA CYS A 357 -5.41 -4.12 19.62
C CYS A 357 -5.53 -4.41 21.12
N SER A 358 -6.68 -4.11 21.71
CA SER A 358 -7.00 -4.35 23.12
C SER A 358 -7.65 -5.71 23.38
N LEU A 359 -7.89 -6.51 22.33
CA LEU A 359 -8.36 -7.90 22.48
C LEU A 359 -7.42 -8.71 23.38
N LEU A 360 -8.00 -9.68 24.10
CA LEU A 360 -7.24 -10.67 24.88
C LEU A 360 -6.29 -11.48 23.97
N PRO A 361 -5.15 -11.98 24.48
CA PRO A 361 -4.11 -12.61 23.66
C PRO A 361 -4.62 -13.70 22.70
N LEU A 362 -5.51 -14.59 23.15
CA LEU A 362 -6.06 -15.66 22.30
C LEU A 362 -6.96 -15.11 21.19
N ALA A 363 -7.89 -14.22 21.50
CA ALA A 363 -8.77 -13.61 20.51
C ALA A 363 -7.97 -12.78 19.48
N ARG A 364 -6.92 -12.10 19.94
CA ARG A 364 -5.98 -11.36 19.10
C ARG A 364 -5.21 -12.28 18.16
N ALA A 365 -4.70 -13.41 18.66
CA ALA A 365 -4.01 -14.39 17.84
C ALA A 365 -4.95 -15.01 16.78
N SER A 366 -6.22 -15.27 17.13
CA SER A 366 -7.22 -15.73 16.16
C SER A 366 -7.52 -14.69 15.08
N SER A 367 -7.59 -13.40 15.45
CA SER A 367 -7.76 -12.32 14.48
C SER A 367 -6.52 -12.20 13.57
N ASP A 368 -5.31 -12.19 14.14
CA ASP A 368 -4.07 -12.14 13.37
C ASP A 368 -3.94 -13.34 12.40
N TYR A 369 -4.42 -14.53 12.80
CA TYR A 369 -4.49 -15.69 11.90
C TYR A 369 -5.42 -15.45 10.71
N ARG A 370 -6.63 -14.93 10.94
CA ARG A 370 -7.58 -14.62 9.85
C ARG A 370 -7.06 -13.48 8.96
N LEU A 371 -6.45 -12.45 9.54
CA LEU A 371 -5.80 -11.37 8.80
C LEU A 371 -4.64 -11.88 7.92
N GLY A 372 -3.86 -12.83 8.41
CA GLY A 372 -2.83 -13.52 7.63
C GLY A 372 -3.41 -14.33 6.46
N GLN A 373 -4.55 -15.00 6.66
CA GLN A 373 -5.27 -15.68 5.57
C GLN A 373 -5.82 -14.69 4.53
N ILE A 374 -6.39 -13.57 4.97
CA ILE A 374 -6.84 -12.49 4.07
C ILE A 374 -5.66 -11.96 3.25
N ARG A 375 -4.50 -11.73 3.90
CA ARG A 375 -3.28 -11.25 3.23
C ARG A 375 -2.81 -12.26 2.18
N SER A 376 -2.69 -13.54 2.54
CA SER A 376 -2.30 -14.60 1.60
C SER A 376 -3.24 -14.67 0.40
N ILE A 377 -4.55 -14.61 0.61
CA ILE A 377 -5.51 -14.61 -0.51
C ILE A 377 -5.29 -13.37 -1.38
N ASN A 378 -5.14 -12.16 -0.80
CA ASN A 378 -4.94 -10.94 -1.57
C ASN A 378 -3.59 -10.85 -2.32
N GLU A 379 -2.53 -11.46 -1.76
CA GLU A 379 -1.23 -11.59 -2.44
C GLU A 379 -1.34 -12.56 -3.61
N ASP A 380 -2.09 -13.66 -3.42
CA ASP A 380 -2.45 -14.59 -4.48
C ASP A 380 -3.50 -14.01 -5.45
N GLU A 381 -4.27 -12.97 -5.08
CA GLU A 381 -5.31 -12.33 -5.93
C GLU A 381 -4.75 -11.55 -7.11
N GLY A 382 -3.43 -11.30 -7.18
CA GLY A 382 -2.80 -11.02 -8.48
C GLY A 382 -3.19 -12.07 -9.54
N ALA A 383 -3.57 -13.27 -9.08
CA ALA A 383 -4.08 -14.38 -9.86
C ALA A 383 -5.63 -14.45 -9.99
N ALA A 384 -6.41 -13.68 -9.24
CA ALA A 384 -7.87 -13.54 -9.45
C ALA A 384 -8.19 -12.44 -10.49
N THR A 385 -7.26 -11.52 -10.69
CA THR A 385 -7.18 -10.62 -11.84
C THR A 385 -6.41 -11.21 -13.02
N ASP A 386 -5.72 -12.34 -12.80
CA ASP A 386 -5.09 -13.11 -13.88
C ASP A 386 -6.18 -13.83 -14.66
N LEU A 387 -6.46 -13.27 -15.83
CA LEU A 387 -7.48 -13.77 -16.74
C LEU A 387 -7.22 -15.24 -17.12
N ASP A 388 -5.96 -15.65 -17.25
CA ASP A 388 -5.61 -17.02 -17.66
C ASP A 388 -5.92 -18.01 -16.53
N ARG A 389 -5.56 -17.71 -15.27
CA ARG A 389 -5.92 -18.56 -14.12
C ARG A 389 -7.43 -18.66 -13.92
N VAL A 390 -8.16 -17.54 -14.04
CA VAL A 390 -9.62 -17.54 -13.90
C VAL A 390 -10.28 -18.40 -14.97
N LEU A 391 -9.74 -18.43 -16.19
CA LEU A 391 -10.27 -19.25 -17.28
C LEU A 391 -9.94 -20.72 -17.12
N GLU A 392 -8.73 -21.05 -16.68
CA GLU A 392 -8.33 -22.44 -16.42
C GLU A 392 -9.12 -23.03 -15.24
N HIS A 393 -9.31 -22.25 -14.18
CA HIS A 393 -9.86 -22.71 -12.90
C HIS A 393 -10.87 -21.73 -12.27
N PRO A 394 -12.01 -21.46 -12.93
CA PRO A 394 -12.98 -20.45 -12.47
C PRO A 394 -13.59 -20.82 -11.11
N ALA A 395 -13.94 -22.09 -10.91
CA ALA A 395 -14.55 -22.57 -9.66
C ALA A 395 -13.58 -22.48 -8.47
N GLU A 396 -12.28 -22.65 -8.70
CA GLU A 396 -11.28 -22.47 -7.65
C GLU A 396 -11.11 -21.00 -7.29
N SER A 397 -10.95 -20.14 -8.31
CA SER A 397 -10.82 -18.69 -8.13
C SER A 397 -12.00 -18.13 -7.35
N PHE A 398 -13.22 -18.56 -7.68
CA PHE A 398 -14.43 -18.12 -7.01
C PHE A 398 -14.56 -18.65 -5.58
N ARG A 399 -14.14 -19.89 -5.30
CA ARG A 399 -14.06 -20.42 -3.93
C ARG A 399 -13.07 -19.63 -3.07
N GLN A 400 -11.96 -19.15 -3.64
CA GLN A 400 -11.01 -18.30 -2.92
C GLN A 400 -11.64 -16.94 -2.58
N VAL A 401 -12.34 -16.30 -3.53
CA VAL A 401 -13.06 -15.05 -3.27
C VAL A 401 -14.17 -15.25 -2.23
N HIS A 402 -14.92 -16.36 -2.29
CA HIS A 402 -15.92 -16.69 -1.26
C HIS A 402 -15.29 -16.81 0.13
N ARG A 403 -14.14 -17.50 0.23
CA ARG A 403 -13.39 -17.61 1.49
C ARG A 403 -12.92 -16.23 1.98
N LEU A 404 -12.46 -15.36 1.08
CA LEU A 404 -12.10 -13.99 1.43
C LEU A 404 -13.29 -13.23 2.01
N PHE A 405 -14.47 -13.29 1.38
CA PHE A 405 -15.69 -12.66 1.90
C PHE A 405 -16.00 -13.07 3.33
N ARG A 406 -15.98 -14.39 3.59
CA ARG A 406 -16.23 -14.93 4.93
C ARG A 406 -15.22 -14.40 5.95
N LEU A 407 -13.93 -14.39 5.60
CA LEU A 407 -12.89 -13.88 6.49
C LEU A 407 -13.06 -12.38 6.78
N LEU A 408 -13.45 -11.59 5.77
CA LEU A 408 -13.72 -10.17 5.93
C LEU A 408 -14.92 -9.93 6.87
N GLU A 409 -16.00 -10.70 6.73
CA GLU A 409 -17.16 -10.63 7.62
C GLU A 409 -16.82 -11.05 9.06
N GLU A 410 -16.12 -12.17 9.24
CA GLU A 410 -15.70 -12.67 10.55
C GLU A 410 -14.77 -11.68 11.28
N GLU A 411 -13.91 -10.94 10.54
CA GLU A 411 -13.07 -9.87 11.09
C GLU A 411 -13.81 -8.52 11.24
N GLY A 412 -15.05 -8.41 10.77
CA GLY A 412 -15.82 -7.16 10.78
C GLY A 412 -15.21 -6.06 9.89
N ILE A 413 -14.56 -6.46 8.80
CA ILE A 413 -13.95 -5.58 7.81
C ILE A 413 -15.01 -5.16 6.78
N CYS A 414 -15.28 -3.86 6.73
CA CYS A 414 -16.28 -3.26 5.83
C CYS A 414 -15.72 -2.07 5.03
N ASP A 415 -14.39 -2.01 4.89
CA ASP A 415 -13.69 -0.98 4.14
C ASP A 415 -13.55 -1.35 2.65
N ILE A 416 -12.64 -0.67 1.94
CA ILE A 416 -12.33 -0.90 0.53
C ILE A 416 -12.05 -2.38 0.18
N ARG A 417 -11.57 -3.20 1.12
CA ARG A 417 -11.30 -4.63 0.90
C ARG A 417 -12.57 -5.41 0.57
N LEU A 418 -13.70 -5.10 1.21
CA LEU A 418 -14.98 -5.74 0.91
C LEU A 418 -15.45 -5.39 -0.51
N VAL A 419 -15.30 -4.13 -0.92
CA VAL A 419 -15.64 -3.70 -2.28
C VAL A 419 -14.80 -4.45 -3.31
N ARG A 420 -13.50 -4.62 -3.04
CA ARG A 420 -12.59 -5.37 -3.91
C ARG A 420 -13.02 -6.82 -4.05
N ALA A 421 -13.33 -7.50 -2.95
CA ALA A 421 -13.84 -8.87 -2.99
C ALA A 421 -15.13 -8.98 -3.84
N CYS A 422 -16.08 -8.05 -3.68
CA CYS A 422 -17.28 -7.99 -4.55
C CYS A 422 -16.92 -7.82 -6.02
N PHE A 423 -15.97 -6.93 -6.32
CA PHE A 423 -15.57 -6.67 -7.69
C PHE A 423 -14.83 -7.86 -8.32
N ASN A 424 -14.00 -8.56 -7.56
CA ASN A 424 -13.32 -9.78 -8.03
C ASN A 424 -14.34 -10.88 -8.35
N ALA A 425 -15.36 -11.08 -7.50
CA ALA A 425 -16.45 -12.02 -7.78
C ALA A 425 -17.24 -11.63 -9.05
N PHE A 426 -17.50 -10.34 -9.23
CA PHE A 426 -18.09 -9.80 -10.46
C PHE A 426 -17.24 -10.12 -11.69
N GLN A 427 -15.93 -9.85 -11.65
CA GLN A 427 -15.03 -10.09 -12.78
C GLN A 427 -15.00 -11.58 -13.16
N ILE A 428 -14.91 -12.48 -12.18
CA ILE A 428 -14.95 -13.93 -12.45
C ILE A 428 -16.28 -14.32 -13.11
N ALA A 429 -17.41 -13.85 -12.58
CA ALA A 429 -18.73 -14.14 -13.16
C ALA A 429 -18.86 -13.60 -14.60
N VAL A 430 -18.34 -12.41 -14.86
CA VAL A 430 -18.31 -11.81 -16.21
C VAL A 430 -17.46 -12.62 -17.19
N VAL A 431 -16.28 -13.08 -16.76
CA VAL A 431 -15.35 -13.86 -17.59
C VAL A 431 -15.96 -15.19 -18.02
N VAL A 432 -16.71 -15.86 -17.12
CA VAL A 432 -17.38 -17.13 -17.42
C VAL A 432 -18.76 -16.96 -18.08
N GLY A 433 -19.23 -15.72 -18.27
CA GLY A 433 -20.51 -15.41 -18.90
C GLY A 433 -21.74 -15.55 -18.00
N ASP A 434 -21.57 -15.64 -16.68
CA ASP A 434 -22.67 -15.74 -15.71
C ASP A 434 -23.23 -14.34 -15.39
N LYS A 435 -24.17 -13.88 -16.22
CA LYS A 435 -24.78 -12.55 -16.13
C LYS A 435 -25.50 -12.31 -14.81
N ALA A 436 -26.27 -13.29 -14.35
CA ALA A 436 -27.08 -13.18 -13.14
C ALA A 436 -26.19 -12.97 -11.91
N ARG A 437 -25.14 -13.78 -11.74
CA ARG A 437 -24.18 -13.58 -10.63
C ARG A 437 -23.39 -12.28 -10.79
N ALA A 438 -22.97 -11.94 -12.01
CA ALA A 438 -22.27 -10.70 -12.27
C ALA A 438 -23.11 -9.49 -11.83
N GLN A 439 -24.39 -9.45 -12.17
CA GLN A 439 -25.28 -8.38 -11.72
C GLN A 439 -25.30 -8.25 -10.19
N VAL A 440 -25.54 -9.36 -9.48
CA VAL A 440 -25.62 -9.34 -8.01
C VAL A 440 -24.30 -8.88 -7.37
N PHE A 441 -23.14 -9.34 -7.85
CA PHE A 441 -21.86 -8.90 -7.31
C PHE A 441 -21.53 -7.44 -7.63
N ALA A 442 -21.91 -6.95 -8.81
CA ALA A 442 -21.80 -5.53 -9.15
C ALA A 442 -22.71 -4.66 -8.26
N GLU A 443 -23.93 -5.12 -7.95
CA GLU A 443 -24.83 -4.46 -7.00
C GLU A 443 -24.23 -4.42 -5.58
N ARG A 444 -23.61 -5.51 -5.11
CA ARG A 444 -22.89 -5.54 -3.82
C ARG A 444 -21.71 -4.58 -3.81
N ALA A 445 -20.91 -4.57 -4.88
CA ALA A 445 -19.78 -3.64 -5.03
C ALA A 445 -20.26 -2.18 -5.03
N TYR A 446 -21.34 -1.86 -5.76
CA TYR A 446 -21.98 -0.55 -5.77
C TYR A 446 -22.47 -0.13 -4.38
N ALA A 447 -23.23 -0.98 -3.70
CA ALA A 447 -23.81 -0.69 -2.39
C ALA A 447 -22.70 -0.43 -1.35
N ALA A 448 -21.67 -1.28 -1.32
CA ALA A 448 -20.52 -1.10 -0.44
C ALA A 448 -19.72 0.17 -0.78
N ARG A 449 -19.46 0.44 -2.07
CA ARG A 449 -18.72 1.64 -2.49
C ARG A 449 -19.47 2.93 -2.18
N LYS A 450 -20.80 2.93 -2.33
CA LYS A 450 -21.67 4.06 -1.98
C LYS A 450 -21.55 4.43 -0.50
N VAL A 451 -21.44 3.45 0.39
CA VAL A 451 -21.22 3.69 1.83
C VAL A 451 -19.85 4.34 2.07
N LEU A 452 -18.81 3.89 1.37
CA LEU A 452 -17.43 4.32 1.57
C LEU A 452 -17.12 5.71 1.02
N SER A 453 -17.67 6.05 -0.15
CA SER A 453 -17.29 7.25 -0.89
C SER A 453 -18.46 8.14 -1.34
N GLY A 454 -19.71 7.76 -1.05
CA GLY A 454 -20.89 8.48 -1.50
C GLY A 454 -21.29 8.12 -2.94
N GLY A 455 -22.51 8.53 -3.33
CA GLY A 455 -23.11 8.21 -4.63
C GLY A 455 -22.57 9.01 -5.82
N ASP A 456 -21.89 10.11 -5.54
CA ASP A 456 -21.28 11.07 -6.48
C ASP A 456 -19.80 10.78 -6.75
N HIS A 457 -19.21 9.75 -6.14
CA HIS A 457 -17.84 9.36 -6.43
C HIS A 457 -17.76 8.65 -7.79
N PRO A 458 -16.77 8.94 -8.65
CA PRO A 458 -16.65 8.36 -9.99
C PRO A 458 -16.78 6.83 -10.03
N MET A 459 -16.04 6.13 -9.17
CA MET A 459 -16.15 4.67 -9.06
C MET A 459 -17.51 4.16 -8.56
N THR A 460 -18.19 4.90 -7.68
CA THR A 460 -19.55 4.52 -7.27
C THR A 460 -20.50 4.61 -8.45
N ILE A 461 -20.35 5.63 -9.31
CA ILE A 461 -21.12 5.81 -10.54
C ILE A 461 -20.81 4.67 -11.51
N ALA A 462 -19.53 4.30 -11.68
CA ALA A 462 -19.12 3.19 -12.52
C ALA A 462 -19.72 1.85 -12.06
N PHE A 463 -19.65 1.52 -10.77
CA PHE A 463 -20.28 0.30 -10.25
C PHE A 463 -21.80 0.33 -10.35
N LYS A 464 -22.43 1.50 -10.20
CA LYS A 464 -23.88 1.65 -10.44
C LYS A 464 -24.25 1.32 -11.88
N HIS A 465 -23.39 1.68 -12.84
CA HIS A 465 -23.58 1.36 -14.24
C HIS A 465 -23.40 -0.15 -14.49
N LEU A 466 -22.31 -0.75 -13.99
CA LEU A 466 -22.07 -2.19 -14.11
C LEU A 466 -23.14 -3.05 -13.43
N ALA A 467 -23.71 -2.57 -12.32
CA ALA A 467 -24.85 -3.21 -11.67
C ALA A 467 -26.11 -3.23 -12.56
N LYS A 468 -26.24 -2.30 -13.50
CA LYS A 468 -27.35 -2.27 -14.47
C LYS A 468 -27.02 -2.98 -15.78
N GLN A 469 -25.76 -2.90 -16.21
CA GLN A 469 -25.25 -3.45 -17.46
C GLN A 469 -23.90 -4.13 -17.21
N PRO A 470 -23.88 -5.34 -16.62
CA PRO A 470 -22.65 -6.11 -16.40
C PRO A 470 -21.85 -6.39 -17.67
N VAL A 471 -22.56 -6.47 -18.80
CA VAL A 471 -22.01 -6.78 -20.13
C VAL A 471 -21.16 -5.66 -20.73
N ASP A 472 -21.29 -4.43 -20.21
CA ASP A 472 -20.49 -3.29 -20.65
C ASP A 472 -19.05 -3.34 -20.08
N TYR A 473 -18.76 -4.32 -19.21
CA TYR A 473 -17.41 -4.55 -18.73
C TYR A 473 -16.55 -5.24 -19.79
N ASP A 474 -15.36 -4.69 -20.06
CA ASP A 474 -14.49 -5.11 -21.17
C ASP A 474 -14.11 -6.60 -21.18
N LEU A 475 -14.21 -7.32 -20.06
CA LEU A 475 -13.92 -8.76 -19.98
C LEU A 475 -15.11 -9.66 -20.32
N TYR A 476 -16.28 -9.09 -20.59
CA TYR A 476 -17.49 -9.85 -20.84
C TYR A 476 -17.38 -10.73 -22.08
N GLY A 477 -17.65 -12.03 -21.91
CA GLY A 477 -17.71 -13.01 -23.00
C GLY A 477 -16.39 -13.25 -23.74
N LYS A 478 -15.26 -12.73 -23.24
CA LYS A 478 -13.99 -12.79 -23.96
C LYS A 478 -13.48 -14.20 -24.21
N ARG A 479 -13.81 -15.21 -23.38
CA ARG A 479 -13.22 -16.56 -23.53
C ARG A 479 -14.07 -17.78 -23.11
N MET A 480 -15.34 -17.64 -22.72
CA MET A 480 -16.24 -18.80 -22.50
C MET A 480 -17.67 -18.53 -23.02
N LYS A 481 -18.13 -19.27 -24.05
CA LYS A 481 -19.49 -19.18 -24.62
C LYS A 481 -20.46 -20.18 -23.99
N CYS A 482 -20.34 -20.45 -22.70
CA CYS A 482 -21.14 -21.50 -22.07
C CYS A 482 -21.54 -21.12 -20.65
N TYR A 483 -22.46 -20.19 -20.52
CA TYR A 483 -23.39 -20.22 -19.39
C TYR A 483 -24.70 -19.53 -19.74
N ASP A 484 -25.74 -19.89 -19.00
CA ASP A 484 -27.13 -19.46 -19.18
C ASP A 484 -27.24 -17.96 -19.48
N ASP A 485 -27.92 -17.62 -20.59
CA ASP A 485 -28.15 -16.25 -21.04
C ASP A 485 -29.17 -15.50 -20.15
N SER A 486 -29.74 -16.16 -19.15
CA SER A 486 -30.71 -15.60 -18.22
C SER A 486 -30.16 -14.37 -17.47
N TRP A 487 -31.00 -13.33 -17.41
CA TRP A 487 -30.65 -12.04 -16.81
C TRP A 487 -30.90 -12.00 -15.30
N GLU A 488 -31.66 -12.93 -14.76
CA GLU A 488 -32.18 -12.84 -13.40
C GLU A 488 -31.68 -13.98 -12.52
N ALA A 489 -31.26 -13.65 -11.30
CA ALA A 489 -31.11 -14.65 -10.25
C ALA A 489 -32.45 -15.40 -10.06
N PRO A 490 -32.44 -16.66 -9.60
CA PRO A 490 -33.66 -17.44 -9.46
C PRO A 490 -34.74 -16.67 -8.71
N TRP A 491 -35.90 -16.49 -9.35
CA TRP A 491 -36.97 -15.62 -8.86
C TRP A 491 -37.40 -16.01 -7.44
N GLY A 492 -37.48 -15.02 -6.55
CA GLY A 492 -37.90 -15.21 -5.16
C GLY A 492 -36.80 -15.70 -4.19
N THR A 493 -35.57 -15.94 -4.65
CA THR A 493 -34.47 -16.29 -3.74
C THR A 493 -34.03 -15.09 -2.90
N CYS A 494 -33.97 -15.28 -1.58
CA CYS A 494 -33.52 -14.25 -0.64
C CYS A 494 -32.77 -14.89 0.54
N GLY A 495 -32.01 -14.08 1.28
CA GLY A 495 -31.28 -14.56 2.45
C GLY A 495 -30.34 -15.72 2.12
N GLU A 496 -30.42 -16.81 2.89
CA GLU A 496 -29.54 -17.97 2.79
C GLU A 496 -29.67 -18.71 1.45
N GLU A 497 -30.86 -18.77 0.86
CA GLU A 497 -31.07 -19.41 -0.45
C GLU A 497 -30.31 -18.67 -1.57
N LEU A 498 -30.31 -17.33 -1.51
CA LEU A 498 -29.55 -16.50 -2.44
C LEU A 498 -28.05 -16.69 -2.26
N GLU A 499 -27.54 -16.72 -1.01
CA GLU A 499 -26.11 -16.96 -0.75
C GLU A 499 -25.69 -18.36 -1.23
N ASN A 500 -26.49 -19.38 -0.96
CA ASN A 500 -26.20 -20.74 -1.41
C ASN A 500 -26.14 -20.83 -2.94
N TRP A 501 -27.05 -20.15 -3.65
CA TRP A 501 -27.00 -20.09 -5.11
C TRP A 501 -25.81 -19.29 -5.63
N LEU A 502 -25.52 -18.12 -5.03
CA LEU A 502 -24.41 -17.25 -5.43
C LEU A 502 -23.08 -17.99 -5.38
N TRP A 503 -22.85 -18.76 -4.31
CA TRP A 503 -21.57 -19.40 -4.05
C TRP A 503 -21.44 -20.83 -4.57
N ASN A 504 -22.48 -21.39 -5.19
CA ASN A 504 -22.46 -22.73 -5.75
C ASN A 504 -21.72 -22.78 -7.11
N THR A 505 -20.61 -23.51 -7.17
CA THR A 505 -19.78 -23.66 -8.38
C THR A 505 -19.93 -25.01 -9.09
N ASP A 506 -20.87 -25.87 -8.68
CA ASP A 506 -21.08 -27.21 -9.26
C ASP A 506 -21.45 -27.17 -10.76
N GLY A 507 -21.98 -26.03 -11.22
CA GLY A 507 -22.28 -25.79 -12.63
C GLY A 507 -21.07 -25.38 -13.48
N TRP A 508 -19.96 -24.95 -12.86
CA TRP A 508 -18.78 -24.42 -13.57
C TRP A 508 -17.77 -25.51 -13.96
N SER A 509 -17.83 -26.68 -13.32
CA SER A 509 -16.96 -27.84 -13.58
C SER A 509 -17.39 -28.71 -14.76
N ARG A 510 -18.50 -28.37 -15.45
CA ARG A 510 -19.07 -29.18 -16.55
C ARG A 510 -18.57 -28.82 -17.95
N TYR A 511 -17.83 -27.73 -18.11
CA TYR A 511 -17.33 -27.27 -19.41
C TYR A 511 -15.81 -27.10 -19.35
N SER A 512 -15.11 -28.21 -19.13
CA SER A 512 -13.68 -28.30 -19.39
C SER A 512 -13.43 -28.28 -20.90
N PHE A 513 -12.56 -27.37 -21.34
CA PHE A 513 -12.03 -27.17 -22.70
C PHE A 513 -12.20 -28.36 -23.64
N SER A 514 -13.05 -28.19 -24.67
CA SER A 514 -12.97 -28.94 -25.93
C SER A 514 -12.29 -28.09 -26.99
#